data_AF-A0A946GD04-F1
#
_entry.id   AF-A0A946GD04-F1
#
_cell.length_a   1.000
_cell.length_b   1.000
_cell.length_c   1.000
_cell.angle_alpha   90.00
_cell.angle_beta   90.00
_cell.angle_gamma   90.00
#
_symmetry.space_group_name_H-M   'P 1'
#
loop_
_entity.id
_entity.type
_entity.pdbx_description
1 polymer ?
#
loop_
_entity_poly.entity_id
_entity_poly.type
_entity_poly.pdbx_seq_one_letter_code
_entity_poly.pdbx_strand_id
1 'polypeptide(L)' 'MGKPVTSARAPDARPAPHTRVLHRHSHSHLPVAASGDGPYVIDTTGKRYLDASGGAAVSCLGH' A
#
# COMPACT_ATOMS: atom_id res chain seq x y z
N MET A 1 19.40 7.46 17.02
CA MET A 1 19.93 7.52 15.64
C MET A 1 18.87 6.92 14.71
N GLY A 2 17.79 7.68 14.49
CA GLY A 2 16.63 7.23 13.72
C GLY A 2 16.94 7.27 12.24
N LYS A 3 16.76 6.15 11.53
CA LYS A 3 16.90 6.13 10.07
C LYS A 3 15.86 7.09 9.46
N PRO A 4 16.22 7.89 8.46
CA PRO A 4 15.28 8.79 7.82
C PRO A 4 14.16 7.97 7.17
N VAL A 5 12.91 8.30 7.48
CA VAL A 5 11.73 7.88 6.71
C VAL A 5 11.81 8.61 5.37
N THR A 6 12.54 8.03 4.42
CA THR A 6 12.52 8.48 3.04
C THR A 6 11.14 8.14 2.49
N SER A 7 10.32 9.17 2.29
CA SER A 7 9.11 9.07 1.46
C SER A 7 9.55 8.73 0.04
N ALA A 8 9.71 7.43 -0.22
CA ALA A 8 10.04 6.92 -1.54
C ALA A 8 8.82 7.17 -2.43
N ARG A 9 8.92 8.23 -3.25
CA ARG A 9 8.02 8.51 -4.37
C ARG A 9 7.78 7.22 -5.13
N ALA A 10 6.52 6.80 -5.21
CA ALA A 10 6.15 5.60 -5.95
C ALA A 10 6.62 5.77 -7.41
N PRO A 11 7.30 4.77 -8.01
CA PRO A 11 7.69 4.84 -9.41
C PRO A 11 6.42 4.82 -10.26
N ASP A 12 6.21 5.91 -11.01
CA ASP A 12 5.08 6.06 -11.91
C ASP A 12 5.37 5.36 -13.26
N ALA A 13 4.30 4.84 -13.87
CA ALA A 13 4.20 4.32 -15.25
C ALA A 13 4.75 2.91 -15.61
N ARG A 14 4.20 1.84 -15.02
CA ARG A 14 4.06 0.53 -15.73
C ARG A 14 2.60 0.35 -16.12
N PRO A 15 2.20 -0.33 -17.21
CA PRO A 15 0.80 -0.51 -17.59
C PRO A 15 0.03 -1.47 -16.66
N ALA A 16 -1.31 -1.34 -16.64
CA ALA A 16 -2.12 -1.94 -15.58
C ALA A 16 -2.16 -3.44 -15.79
N PRO A 17 -1.89 -4.26 -14.76
CA PRO A 17 -1.96 -5.70 -14.92
C PRO A 17 -3.37 -6.09 -15.36
N HIS A 18 -3.48 -7.02 -16.31
CA HIS A 18 -4.77 -7.61 -16.67
C HIS A 18 -5.27 -8.44 -15.50
N THR A 19 -6.23 -7.91 -14.76
CA THR A 19 -6.84 -8.57 -13.61
C THR A 19 -8.33 -8.79 -13.83
N ARG A 20 -8.92 -9.67 -13.02
CA ARG A 20 -10.37 -9.87 -12.96
C ARG A 20 -11.06 -8.90 -12.00
N VAL A 21 -10.33 -7.93 -11.44
CA VAL A 21 -10.81 -6.92 -10.50
C VAL A 21 -11.17 -5.65 -11.26
N LEU A 22 -12.38 -5.14 -11.04
CA LEU A 22 -12.80 -3.82 -11.52
C LEU A 22 -12.23 -2.74 -10.61
N HIS A 23 -11.11 -2.13 -11.02
CA HIS A 23 -10.45 -1.09 -10.25
C HIS A 23 -11.25 0.21 -10.23
N ARG A 24 -11.15 0.96 -9.13
CA ARG A 24 -11.75 2.30 -8.99
C ARG A 24 -11.23 3.29 -10.05
N HIS A 25 -9.94 3.17 -10.39
CA HIS A 25 -9.31 3.91 -11.48
C HIS A 25 -8.48 2.94 -12.33
N SER A 26 -8.92 2.67 -13.57
CA SER A 26 -8.31 1.67 -14.46
C SER A 26 -6.91 2.01 -14.97
N HIS A 27 -6.46 3.26 -14.80
CA HIS A 27 -5.15 3.73 -15.24
C HIS A 27 -4.11 3.84 -14.11
N SER A 28 -4.52 3.60 -12.87
CA SER A 28 -3.65 3.75 -11.70
C SER A 28 -2.93 2.45 -11.37
N HIS A 29 -1.62 2.53 -11.17
CA HIS A 29 -0.76 1.41 -10.79
C HIS A 29 -0.51 1.45 -9.30
N LEU A 30 -1.36 0.75 -8.56
CA LEU A 30 -1.27 0.71 -7.11
C LEU A 30 -0.47 -0.53 -6.67
N PRO A 31 0.36 -0.40 -5.62
CA PRO A 31 0.98 -1.56 -4.98
C PRO A 31 -0.08 -2.56 -4.53
N VAL A 32 0.21 -3.86 -4.68
CA VAL A 32 -0.66 -4.93 -4.21
C VAL A 32 -0.31 -5.24 -2.75
N ALA A 33 -1.26 -5.06 -1.84
CA ALA A 33 -1.10 -5.44 -0.45
C ALA A 33 -1.06 -6.98 -0.31
N ALA A 34 -0.14 -7.50 0.50
CA ALA A 34 0.04 -8.92 0.74
C ALA A 34 -0.32 -9.32 2.18
N SER A 35 -0.04 -8.47 3.18
CA SER A 35 -0.35 -8.73 4.58
C SER A 35 -0.45 -7.44 5.41
N GLY A 36 -0.95 -7.58 6.64
CA GLY A 36 -0.88 -6.55 7.69
C GLY A 36 -0.10 -7.05 8.90
N ASP A 37 0.48 -6.11 9.65
CA ASP A 37 1.18 -6.35 10.92
C ASP A 37 1.02 -5.13 11.83
N GLY A 38 0.02 -5.17 12.71
CA GLY A 38 -0.28 -4.08 13.63
C GLY A 38 -0.70 -2.82 12.86
N PRO A 39 0.00 -1.69 12.99
CA PRO A 39 -0.33 -0.47 12.26
C PRO A 39 0.26 -0.44 10.84
N TYR A 40 0.78 -1.56 10.32
CA TYR A 40 1.44 -1.59 9.01
C TYR A 40 0.70 -2.43 7.99
N VAL A 41 0.66 -1.95 6.75
CA VAL A 41 0.32 -2.73 5.54
C VAL A 41 1.61 -3.05 4.80
N ILE A 42 1.76 -4.30 4.35
CA ILE A 42 2.95 -4.82 3.68
C ILE A 42 2.57 -5.19 2.25
N ASP A 43 3.29 -4.67 1.26
CA ASP A 43 3.06 -5.02 -0.15
C ASP A 43 3.80 -6.29 -0.57
N THR A 44 3.51 -6.79 -1.78
CA THR A 44 4.15 -7.99 -2.35
C THR A 44 5.67 -7.86 -2.55
N THR A 45 6.25 -6.66 -2.45
CA THR A 45 7.70 -6.43 -2.52
C THR A 45 8.35 -6.35 -1.13
N GLY A 46 7.56 -6.45 -0.06
CA GLY A 46 8.00 -6.35 1.33
C GLY A 46 8.08 -4.91 1.86
N LYS A 47 7.64 -3.90 1.10
CA LYS A 47 7.62 -2.52 1.58
C LYS A 47 6.50 -2.37 2.63
N ARG A 48 6.84 -1.72 3.75
CA ARG A 48 5.93 -1.47 4.87
C ARG A 48 5.40 -0.04 4.80
N TYR A 49 4.08 0.09 4.91
CA TYR A 49 3.35 1.35 4.89
C TYR A 49 2.67 1.53 6.24
N LEU A 50 2.90 2.66 6.91
CA LEU A 50 2.18 3.00 8.13
C LEU A 50 0.73 3.34 7.78
N ASP A 51 -0.22 2.58 8.30
CA ASP A 51 -1.65 2.81 8.18
C ASP A 51 -2.11 3.79 9.27
N ALA A 52 -1.81 5.07 9.06
CA ALA A 52 -2.13 6.15 10.01
C ALA A 52 -3.62 6.54 10.03
N SER A 53 -4.44 5.97 9.12
CA SER A 53 -5.88 6.20 9.06
C SER A 53 -6.72 4.97 9.41
N GLY A 54 -6.10 3.78 9.55
CA GLY A 54 -6.83 2.51 9.70
C GLY A 54 -7.59 2.11 8.43
N GLY A 55 -7.03 2.39 7.25
CA GLY A 55 -7.70 2.32 5.96
C GLY A 55 -8.74 3.44 5.82
N ALA A 56 -10.01 3.07 5.68
CA ALA A 56 -11.15 4.00 5.71
C ALA A 56 -11.68 4.23 7.14
N ALA A 57 -10.77 4.27 8.13
CA ALA A 57 -11.08 4.27 9.57
C ALA A 57 -11.86 3.02 10.04
N VAL A 58 -11.50 1.85 9.50
CA VAL A 58 -12.16 0.55 9.81
C VAL A 58 -11.27 -0.37 10.66
N SER A 59 -9.94 -0.26 10.54
CA SER A 59 -8.97 -1.09 11.27
C SER A 59 -8.52 -0.41 12.58
N CYS A 60 -9.46 -0.15 13.49
CA CYS A 60 -9.20 0.63 14.71
C CYS A 60 -8.29 -0.08 15.75
N LEU A 61 -8.09 -1.39 15.63
CA LEU A 61 -7.21 -2.18 16.50
C LEU A 61 -5.93 -2.64 15.76
N GLY A 62 -5.72 -2.19 14.53
CA GLY A 62 -4.67 -2.70 13.63
C GLY A 62 -5.20 -3.71 12.62
N HIS A 63 -4.34 -4.05 11.66
CA HIS A 63 -4.49 -5.19 10.74
C HIS A 63 -3.78 -6.42 11.31
#